data_AF-A0A6N2C0T7-F1
#
_entry.id   AF-A0A6N2C0T7-F1
#
_cell.length_a   1.000
_cell.length_b   1.000
_cell.length_c   1.000
_cell.angle_alpha   90.00
_cell.angle_beta   90.00
_cell.angle_gamma   90.00
#
_symmetry.space_group_name_H-M   'P 1'
#
loop_
_entity.id
_entity.type
_entity.pdbx_description
1 polymer ?
#
loop_
_entity_poly.entity_id
_entity_poly.type
_entity_poly.pdbx_seq_one_letter_code
_entity_poly.pdbx_strand_id
1 'polypeptide(L)'
;MATKRLRNTRNYSENVRNSILDRRETSLFKKAEELSILCDVEVAIIIFRPGKIQPITWKSANLTQDVLTRYLSFIEFKRLSKLVTHEDYLQKKIDKKEEQISKLEKMNEAKEMEILFNQLVEGKSINELDAREMKGLLKVFAAKMAKLDERKKELNQTPNPPSNKENITLSGSPMEESFNDPWFIQTIATLGDGSDIEFAPKEGNGVNVEDDGHSKDLD
;
A
#
# COMPACT_ATOMS: atom_id res chain seq x y z
N MET A 1 15.20 11.48 -33.22
CA MET A 1 16.33 11.72 -32.30
C MET A 1 15.81 11.65 -30.87
N ALA A 2 16.29 10.71 -30.06
CA ALA A 2 15.85 10.56 -28.67
C ALA A 2 16.55 11.59 -27.77
N THR A 3 15.81 12.51 -27.16
CA THR A 3 16.38 13.48 -26.21
C THR A 3 16.54 12.82 -24.84
N LYS A 4 17.78 12.82 -24.31
CA LYS A 4 18.10 12.35 -22.95
C LYS A 4 17.22 13.06 -21.92
N ARG A 5 16.52 12.30 -21.07
CA ARG A 5 15.71 12.84 -19.97
C ARG A 5 16.64 13.57 -19.00
N LEU A 6 16.43 14.88 -18.83
CA LEU A 6 17.20 15.68 -17.87
C LEU A 6 16.84 15.24 -16.45
N ARG A 7 17.83 14.84 -15.66
CA ARG A 7 17.66 14.59 -14.21
C ARG A 7 17.46 15.93 -13.50
N ASN A 8 16.68 15.95 -12.41
CA ASN A 8 16.53 17.11 -11.53
C ASN A 8 17.81 17.31 -10.69
N THR A 9 18.94 17.59 -11.34
CA THR A 9 20.23 17.87 -10.67
C THR A 9 20.64 19.30 -10.95
N ARG A 10 21.01 20.04 -9.89
CA ARG A 10 21.41 21.47 -9.95
C ARG A 10 22.80 21.70 -10.59
N ASN A 11 23.52 20.61 -10.91
CA ASN A 11 24.89 20.61 -11.42
C ASN A 11 24.99 20.93 -12.92
N TYR A 12 24.50 22.11 -13.33
CA TYR A 12 24.64 22.62 -14.70
C TYR A 12 25.24 24.04 -14.67
N SER A 13 26.03 24.38 -15.70
CA SER A 13 26.53 25.75 -15.90
C SER A 13 25.37 26.74 -16.08
N GLU A 14 25.60 28.02 -15.78
CA GLU A 14 24.60 29.09 -15.86
C GLU A 14 23.90 29.12 -17.23
N ASN A 15 24.67 29.02 -18.32
CA ASN A 15 24.13 29.04 -19.68
C ASN A 15 23.20 27.85 -19.97
N VAL A 16 23.58 26.65 -19.48
CA VAL A 16 22.74 25.45 -19.62
C VAL A 16 21.47 25.58 -18.78
N ARG A 17 21.56 26.14 -17.56
CA ARG A 17 20.38 26.39 -16.72
C ARG A 17 19.42 27.39 -17.37
N ASN A 18 19.94 28.48 -17.93
CA ASN A 18 19.13 29.50 -18.59
C ASN A 18 18.43 28.96 -19.84
N SER A 19 19.15 28.24 -20.71
CA SER A 19 18.54 27.62 -21.89
C SER A 19 17.45 26.59 -21.54
N ILE A 20 17.65 25.80 -20.47
CA ILE A 20 16.63 24.88 -19.97
C ILE A 20 15.42 25.66 -19.43
N LEU A 21 15.65 26.73 -18.69
CA LEU A 21 14.59 27.57 -18.13
C LEU A 21 13.75 28.19 -19.25
N ASP A 22 14.37 28.81 -20.25
CA ASP A 22 13.68 29.41 -21.40
C ASP A 22 12.81 28.38 -22.14
N ARG A 23 13.34 27.16 -22.35
CA ARG A 23 12.59 26.06 -22.97
C ARG A 23 11.41 25.61 -22.10
N ARG A 24 11.62 25.47 -20.78
CA ARG A 24 10.59 25.03 -19.82
C ARG A 24 9.50 26.08 -19.67
N GLU A 25 9.87 27.35 -19.57
CA GLU A 25 8.96 28.49 -19.54
C GLU A 25 8.06 28.50 -20.77
N THR A 26 8.66 28.42 -21.97
CA THR A 26 7.89 28.36 -23.22
C THR A 26 6.92 27.18 -23.23
N SER A 27 7.36 26.00 -22.78
CA SER A 27 6.48 24.83 -22.70
C SER A 27 5.37 24.96 -21.65
N LEU A 28 5.65 25.63 -20.53
CA LEU A 28 4.69 25.87 -19.46
C LEU A 28 3.60 26.83 -19.94
N PHE A 29 3.97 27.91 -20.63
CA PHE A 29 3.02 28.85 -21.21
C PHE A 29 2.11 28.22 -22.26
N LYS A 30 2.64 27.31 -23.09
CA LYS A 30 1.80 26.53 -24.03
C LYS A 30 0.81 25.64 -23.28
N LYS A 31 1.25 24.95 -22.23
CA LYS A 31 0.37 24.11 -21.42
C LYS A 31 -0.69 24.91 -20.65
N ALA A 32 -0.35 26.11 -20.20
CA ALA A 32 -1.29 27.04 -19.58
C ALA A 32 -2.35 27.53 -20.58
N GLU A 33 -1.95 27.79 -21.83
CA GLU A 33 -2.90 28.14 -22.91
C GLU A 33 -3.87 27.01 -23.20
N GLU A 34 -3.35 25.79 -23.39
CA GLU A 34 -4.18 24.60 -23.59
C GLU A 34 -5.14 24.39 -22.42
N LEU A 35 -4.66 24.49 -21.16
CA LEU A 35 -5.49 24.35 -19.97
C LEU A 35 -6.58 25.41 -19.90
N SER A 36 -6.24 26.67 -20.15
CA SER A 36 -7.17 27.80 -20.11
C SER A 36 -8.28 27.64 -21.14
N ILE A 37 -7.93 27.23 -22.37
CA ILE A 37 -8.90 27.02 -23.46
C ILE A 37 -9.77 25.77 -23.20
N LEU A 38 -9.16 24.63 -22.84
CA LEU A 38 -9.88 23.36 -22.73
C LEU A 38 -10.81 23.31 -21.53
N CYS A 39 -10.46 23.99 -20.44
CA CYS A 39 -11.23 23.96 -19.20
C CYS A 39 -12.00 25.25 -18.93
N ASP A 40 -11.90 26.26 -19.81
CA ASP A 40 -12.47 27.60 -19.62
C ASP A 40 -12.09 28.19 -18.25
N VAL A 41 -10.78 28.19 -17.96
CA VAL A 41 -10.24 28.67 -16.68
C VAL A 41 -9.28 29.83 -16.89
N GLU A 42 -9.36 30.81 -15.99
CA GLU A 42 -8.35 31.87 -15.87
C GLU A 42 -7.09 31.32 -15.20
N VAL A 43 -5.94 31.58 -15.81
CA VAL A 43 -4.64 31.13 -15.30
C VAL A 43 -3.70 32.32 -15.20
N ALA A 44 -2.92 32.38 -14.12
CA ALA A 44 -1.83 33.33 -13.95
C ALA A 44 -0.56 32.57 -13.56
N ILE A 45 0.55 32.93 -14.19
CA ILE A 45 1.87 32.35 -13.90
C ILE A 45 2.85 33.48 -13.68
N ILE A 46 3.57 33.41 -12.57
CA ILE A 46 4.60 34.38 -12.17
C ILE A 46 5.89 33.60 -11.91
N ILE A 47 6.96 33.94 -12.63
CA ILE A 47 8.26 33.29 -12.53
C ILE A 47 9.31 34.32 -12.11
N PHE A 48 9.95 34.08 -10.97
CA PHE A 48 11.08 34.89 -10.50
C PHE A 48 12.39 34.24 -10.94
N ARG A 49 13.18 34.96 -11.75
CA ARG A 49 14.52 34.52 -12.14
C ARG A 49 15.57 35.06 -11.16
N PRO A 50 16.54 34.24 -10.73
CA PRO A 50 17.66 34.73 -9.93
C PRO A 50 18.37 35.90 -10.65
N GLY A 51 18.63 36.99 -9.92
CA GLY A 51 19.32 38.17 -10.47
C GLY A 51 18.49 39.04 -11.42
N LYS A 52 17.19 38.77 -11.60
CA LYS A 52 16.28 39.65 -12.34
C LYS A 52 15.28 40.28 -11.38
N ILE A 53 15.09 41.60 -11.51
CA ILE A 53 14.17 42.37 -10.66
C ILE A 53 12.72 42.13 -11.09
N GLN A 54 12.47 42.08 -12.41
CA GLN A 54 11.12 41.90 -12.94
C GLN A 54 10.79 40.41 -13.10
N PRO A 55 9.62 39.96 -12.62
CA PRO A 55 9.16 38.62 -12.87
C PRO A 55 8.70 38.45 -14.32
N ILE A 56 8.76 37.22 -14.80
CA ILE A 56 8.16 36.85 -16.07
C ILE A 56 6.72 36.42 -15.80
N THR A 57 5.80 36.94 -16.61
CA THR A 57 4.37 36.68 -16.50
C THR A 57 3.83 36.05 -17.78
N TRP A 58 2.79 35.24 -17.65
CA TRP A 58 2.11 34.64 -18.79
C TRP A 58 1.11 35.63 -19.41
N LYS A 59 1.08 35.72 -20.76
CA LYS A 59 0.34 36.67 -21.59
C LYS A 59 0.68 38.15 -21.37
N SER A 60 0.27 38.74 -20.25
CA SER A 60 0.60 40.12 -19.90
C SER A 60 0.59 40.35 -18.39
N ALA A 61 1.32 41.38 -17.96
CA ALA A 61 1.38 41.77 -16.55
C ALA A 61 0.00 42.18 -16.02
N ASN A 62 -0.79 42.93 -16.80
CA ASN A 62 -2.13 43.38 -16.41
C ASN A 62 -3.08 42.20 -16.19
N LEU A 63 -3.14 41.25 -17.14
CA LEU A 63 -3.99 40.06 -16.99
C LEU A 63 -3.59 39.22 -15.76
N THR A 64 -2.28 39.06 -15.55
CA THR A 64 -1.75 38.36 -14.37
C THR A 64 -2.14 39.08 -13.08
N GLN A 65 -2.07 40.41 -13.07
CA GLN A 65 -2.45 41.23 -11.93
C GLN A 65 -3.96 41.16 -11.64
N ASP A 66 -4.82 41.13 -12.66
CA ASP A 66 -6.27 41.00 -12.50
C ASP A 66 -6.65 39.66 -11.85
N VAL A 67 -6.07 38.56 -12.35
CA VAL A 67 -6.28 37.21 -11.80
C VAL A 67 -5.74 37.13 -10.37
N LEU A 68 -4.56 37.70 -10.11
CA LEU A 68 -3.98 37.73 -8.76
C LEU A 68 -4.84 38.55 -7.79
N THR A 69 -5.32 39.73 -8.21
CA THR A 69 -6.20 40.58 -7.40
C THR A 69 -7.49 39.83 -7.05
N ARG A 70 -8.09 39.14 -8.02
CA ARG A 70 -9.27 38.31 -7.82
C ARG A 70 -8.99 37.11 -6.90
N TYR A 71 -7.82 36.49 -7.01
CA TYR A 71 -7.43 35.42 -6.10
C TYR A 71 -7.28 35.93 -4.65
N LEU A 72 -6.67 37.11 -4.47
CA LEU A 72 -6.46 37.72 -3.17
C LEU A 72 -7.73 38.30 -2.55
N SER A 73 -8.77 38.58 -3.33
CA SER A 73 -10.06 39.04 -2.82
C SER A 73 -10.90 37.94 -2.17
N PHE A 74 -10.55 36.65 -2.37
CA PHE A 74 -11.19 35.55 -1.65
C PHE A 74 -10.73 35.48 -0.19
N ILE A 75 -11.65 35.07 0.69
CA ILE A 75 -11.35 34.79 2.11
C ILE A 75 -10.21 33.77 2.24
N GLU A 76 -9.36 33.96 3.26
CA GLU A 76 -8.13 33.20 3.44
C GLU A 76 -8.36 31.69 3.49
N PHE A 77 -9.36 31.23 4.24
CA PHE A 77 -9.70 29.81 4.33
C PHE A 77 -9.94 29.16 2.95
N LYS A 78 -10.66 29.84 2.06
CA LYS A 78 -10.96 29.34 0.70
C LYS A 78 -9.70 29.25 -0.16
N ARG A 79 -8.72 30.12 0.07
CA ARG A 79 -7.43 30.12 -0.62
C ARG A 79 -6.55 28.99 -0.10
N LEU A 80 -6.39 28.88 1.22
CA LEU A 80 -5.55 27.87 1.86
C LEU A 80 -6.05 26.45 1.61
N SER A 81 -7.37 26.23 1.60
CA SER A 81 -7.94 24.90 1.35
C SER A 81 -7.62 24.34 -0.04
N LYS A 82 -7.24 25.19 -1.00
CA LYS A 82 -6.92 24.81 -2.39
C LYS A 82 -5.46 25.07 -2.75
N LEU A 83 -4.66 25.61 -1.84
CA LEU A 83 -3.26 25.88 -2.08
C LEU A 83 -2.49 24.56 -2.12
N VAL A 84 -1.67 24.39 -3.15
CA VAL A 84 -0.73 23.27 -3.26
C VAL A 84 0.65 23.85 -3.41
N THR A 85 1.50 23.62 -2.41
CA THR A 85 2.91 24.00 -2.46
C THR A 85 3.75 22.92 -3.13
N HIS A 86 4.99 23.26 -3.50
CA HIS A 86 5.93 22.26 -4.00
C HIS A 86 6.27 21.22 -2.93
N GLU A 87 6.30 21.61 -1.65
CA GLU A 87 6.52 20.70 -0.53
C GLU A 87 5.39 19.68 -0.43
N ASP A 88 4.13 20.13 -0.46
CA ASP A 88 2.95 19.23 -0.45
C ASP A 88 2.98 18.23 -1.62
N TYR A 89 3.39 18.70 -2.80
CA TYR A 89 3.52 17.85 -3.98
C TYR A 89 4.62 16.79 -3.83
N LEU A 90 5.78 17.17 -3.26
CA LEU A 90 6.87 16.25 -3.01
C LEU A 90 6.50 15.24 -1.92
N GLN A 91 5.86 15.68 -0.84
CA GLN A 91 5.42 14.80 0.24
C GLN A 91 4.45 13.73 -0.30
N LYS A 92 3.42 14.13 -1.06
CA LYS A 92 2.50 13.17 -1.71
C LYS A 92 3.21 12.15 -2.60
N LYS A 93 4.32 12.54 -3.23
CA LYS A 93 5.12 11.61 -4.05
C LYS A 93 5.93 10.64 -3.19
N ILE A 94 6.45 11.11 -2.07
CA ILE A 94 7.15 10.29 -1.07
C ILE A 94 6.18 9.28 -0.49
N ASP A 95 5.03 9.71 0.01
CA ASP A 95 4.00 8.85 0.60
C ASP A 95 3.57 7.75 -0.38
N LYS A 96 3.32 8.11 -1.64
CA LYS A 96 2.98 7.14 -2.69
C LYS A 96 4.09 6.13 -2.95
N LYS A 97 5.35 6.54 -2.82
CA LYS A 97 6.50 5.65 -2.99
C LYS A 97 6.68 4.73 -1.78
N GLU A 98 6.50 5.24 -0.58
CA GLU A 98 6.51 4.46 0.65
C GLU A 98 5.40 3.40 0.65
N GLU A 99 4.18 3.76 0.21
CA GLU A 99 3.08 2.80 0.06
C GLU A 99 3.43 1.68 -0.94
N GLN A 100 4.09 2.03 -2.06
CA GLN A 100 4.55 1.03 -3.03
C GLN A 100 5.62 0.12 -2.45
N ILE A 101 6.55 0.65 -1.67
CA ILE A 101 7.60 -0.12 -1.00
C ILE A 101 6.97 -1.07 0.01
N SER A 102 6.10 -0.57 0.89
CA SER A 102 5.42 -1.39 1.91
C SER A 102 4.63 -2.54 1.29
N LYS A 103 3.93 -2.31 0.16
CA LYS A 103 3.24 -3.39 -0.57
C LYS A 103 4.20 -4.45 -1.09
N LEU A 104 5.33 -4.02 -1.67
CA LEU A 104 6.35 -4.95 -2.18
C LEU A 104 7.01 -5.74 -1.06
N GLU A 105 7.30 -5.11 0.08
CA GLU A 105 7.86 -5.79 1.26
C GLU A 105 6.91 -6.86 1.79
N LYS A 106 5.61 -6.55 1.94
CA LYS A 106 4.60 -7.53 2.36
C LYS A 106 4.47 -8.70 1.36
N MET A 107 4.48 -8.41 0.06
CA MET A 107 4.45 -9.46 -0.97
C MET A 107 5.71 -10.32 -0.95
N ASN A 108 6.87 -9.72 -0.69
CA ASN A 108 8.13 -10.44 -0.59
C ASN A 108 8.14 -11.35 0.65
N GLU A 109 7.73 -10.82 1.81
CA GLU A 109 7.61 -11.60 3.05
C GLU A 109 6.64 -12.78 2.87
N ALA A 110 5.48 -12.57 2.25
CA ALA A 110 4.52 -13.64 1.98
C ALA A 110 5.11 -14.76 1.10
N LYS A 111 5.87 -14.40 0.06
CA LYS A 111 6.55 -15.37 -0.82
C LYS A 111 7.69 -16.10 -0.11
N GLU A 112 8.48 -15.39 0.69
CA GLU A 112 9.52 -16.01 1.51
C GLU A 112 8.92 -17.04 2.48
N MET A 113 7.82 -16.71 3.17
CA MET A 113 7.14 -17.65 4.07
C MET A 113 6.52 -18.83 3.33
N GLU A 114 6.02 -18.63 2.10
CA GLU A 114 5.53 -19.72 1.27
C GLU A 114 6.64 -20.70 0.87
N ILE A 115 7.79 -20.18 0.42
CA ILE A 115 8.96 -21.00 0.08
C ILE A 115 9.42 -21.78 1.32
N LEU A 116 9.54 -21.11 2.47
CA LEU A 116 9.94 -21.77 3.72
C LEU A 116 8.94 -22.84 4.16
N PHE A 117 7.64 -22.60 4.00
CA PHE A 117 6.61 -23.58 4.32
C PHE A 117 6.77 -24.84 3.44
N ASN A 118 6.99 -24.68 2.14
CA ASN A 118 7.19 -25.81 1.23
C ASN A 118 8.45 -26.61 1.59
N GLN A 119 9.55 -25.93 1.92
CA GLN A 119 10.78 -26.59 2.39
C GLN A 119 10.56 -27.39 3.68
N LEU A 120 9.74 -26.87 4.60
CA LEU A 120 9.41 -27.58 5.84
C LEU A 120 8.56 -28.83 5.56
N VAL A 121 7.63 -28.77 4.61
CA VAL A 121 6.87 -29.93 4.13
C VAL A 121 7.79 -30.98 3.48
N GLU A 122 8.84 -30.54 2.78
CA GLU A 122 9.88 -31.40 2.18
C GLU A 122 10.87 -31.97 3.22
N GLY A 123 10.75 -31.60 4.49
CA GLY A 123 11.52 -32.18 5.60
C GLY A 123 12.69 -31.33 6.10
N LYS A 124 12.77 -30.04 5.73
CA LYS A 124 13.73 -29.10 6.33
C LYS A 124 13.53 -29.01 7.85
N SER A 125 14.62 -28.98 8.61
CA SER A 125 14.58 -28.90 10.07
C SER A 125 14.07 -27.54 10.56
N ILE A 126 13.13 -27.56 11.50
CA ILE A 126 12.62 -26.34 12.16
C ILE A 126 13.68 -25.62 12.99
N ASN A 127 14.75 -26.31 13.40
CA ASN A 127 15.82 -25.74 14.21
C ASN A 127 16.70 -24.74 13.43
N GLU A 128 16.57 -24.72 12.10
CA GLU A 128 17.31 -23.82 11.20
C GLU A 128 16.61 -22.48 11.00
N LEU A 129 15.42 -22.29 11.58
CA LEU A 129 14.59 -21.10 11.38
C LEU A 129 14.89 -20.02 12.43
N ASP A 130 14.95 -18.77 11.98
CA ASP A 130 15.03 -17.62 12.87
C ASP A 130 13.65 -17.26 13.49
N ALA A 131 13.65 -16.41 14.50
CA ALA A 131 12.43 -16.02 15.21
C ALA A 131 11.39 -15.32 14.31
N ARG A 132 11.83 -14.56 13.30
CA ARG A 132 10.96 -13.87 12.35
C ARG A 132 10.37 -14.87 11.36
N GLU A 133 11.17 -15.79 10.85
CA GLU A 133 10.72 -16.87 9.97
C GLU A 133 9.70 -17.77 10.68
N MET A 134 9.97 -18.16 11.93
CA MET A 134 9.06 -18.97 12.73
C MET A 134 7.74 -18.24 13.00
N LYS A 135 7.79 -16.93 13.32
CA LYS A 135 6.59 -16.09 13.46
C LYS A 135 5.79 -15.99 12.16
N GLY A 136 6.46 -15.79 11.02
CA GLY A 136 5.81 -15.72 9.72
C GLY A 136 5.17 -17.06 9.31
N LEU A 137 5.85 -18.17 9.57
CA LEU A 137 5.31 -19.51 9.34
C LEU A 137 4.11 -19.82 10.22
N LEU A 138 4.10 -19.41 11.49
CA LEU A 138 2.93 -19.55 12.37
C LEU A 138 1.69 -18.89 11.75
N LYS A 139 1.83 -17.72 11.13
CA LYS A 139 0.73 -17.06 10.40
C LYS A 139 0.27 -17.89 9.20
N VAL A 140 1.22 -18.43 8.42
CA VAL A 140 0.91 -19.31 7.28
C VAL A 140 0.17 -20.56 7.75
N PHE A 141 0.63 -21.22 8.81
CA PHE A 141 -0.03 -22.39 9.39
C PHE A 141 -1.46 -22.07 9.83
N ALA A 142 -1.68 -20.97 10.56
CA ALA A 142 -3.00 -20.55 10.99
C ALA A 142 -3.95 -20.34 9.78
N ALA A 143 -3.47 -19.66 8.73
CA ALA A 143 -4.26 -19.44 7.52
C ALA A 143 -4.60 -20.75 6.78
N LYS A 144 -3.64 -21.67 6.67
CA LYS A 144 -3.86 -22.99 6.03
C LYS A 144 -4.82 -23.85 6.86
N MET A 145 -4.72 -23.84 8.19
CA MET A 145 -5.64 -24.56 9.08
C MET A 145 -7.08 -24.02 8.95
N ALA A 146 -7.27 -22.70 8.94
CA ALA A 146 -8.57 -22.10 8.72
C ALA A 146 -9.19 -22.53 7.37
N LYS A 147 -8.37 -22.59 6.30
CA LYS A 147 -8.81 -23.07 4.98
C LYS A 147 -9.19 -24.56 4.99
N LEU A 148 -8.45 -25.40 5.74
CA LEU A 148 -8.79 -26.81 5.90
C LEU A 148 -10.11 -26.98 6.65
N ASP A 149 -10.36 -26.17 7.68
CA ASP A 149 -11.62 -26.18 8.42
C ASP A 149 -12.81 -25.73 7.56
N GLU A 150 -12.62 -24.73 6.70
CA GLU A 150 -13.62 -24.30 5.72
C GLU A 150 -13.96 -25.42 4.73
N ARG A 151 -12.94 -26.02 4.09
CA ARG A 151 -13.12 -27.17 3.18
C ARG A 151 -13.79 -28.36 3.87
N LYS A 152 -13.44 -28.62 5.13
CA LYS A 152 -14.07 -29.69 5.91
C LYS A 152 -15.57 -29.44 6.14
N LYS A 153 -15.99 -28.18 6.32
CA LYS A 153 -17.42 -27.82 6.43
C LYS A 153 -18.15 -28.00 5.10
N GLU A 154 -17.52 -27.66 3.98
CA GLU A 154 -18.07 -27.87 2.64
C GLU A 154 -18.26 -29.37 2.34
N LEU A 155 -17.27 -30.20 2.68
CA LEU A 155 -17.33 -31.65 2.49
C LEU A 155 -18.40 -32.35 3.36
N ASN A 156 -18.67 -31.83 4.55
CA ASN A 156 -19.69 -32.38 5.45
C ASN A 156 -21.13 -31.98 5.06
N GLN A 157 -21.31 -31.11 4.07
CA GLN A 157 -22.60 -30.88 3.42
C GLN A 157 -22.76 -31.91 2.29
N THR A 158 -23.51 -32.98 2.55
CA THR A 158 -23.74 -34.08 1.59
C THR A 158 -24.61 -33.62 0.40
N PRO A 159 -24.50 -34.24 -0.79
CA PRO A 159 -25.08 -33.74 -2.04
C PRO A 159 -26.61 -33.76 -2.08
N ASN A 160 -27.22 -32.71 -2.62
CA ASN A 160 -28.55 -32.82 -3.24
C ASN A 160 -28.50 -33.89 -4.36
N PRO A 161 -29.54 -34.71 -4.53
CA PRO A 161 -29.50 -35.85 -5.45
C PRO A 161 -29.33 -35.42 -6.92
N PRO A 162 -28.66 -36.23 -7.76
CA PRO A 162 -28.23 -35.82 -9.10
C PRO A 162 -29.37 -35.88 -10.12
N SER A 163 -29.52 -34.82 -10.92
CA SER A 163 -30.15 -34.88 -12.24
C SER A 163 -29.06 -34.95 -13.31
N ASN A 164 -28.85 -36.17 -13.81
CA ASN A 164 -28.31 -36.56 -15.11
C ASN A 164 -26.84 -36.26 -15.51
N LYS A 165 -26.09 -37.37 -15.58
CA LYS A 165 -24.98 -37.81 -16.47
C LYS A 165 -24.44 -36.76 -17.47
N GLU A 166 -23.13 -36.51 -17.54
CA GLU A 166 -22.11 -37.22 -18.34
C GLU A 166 -20.83 -36.34 -18.23
N ASN A 167 -19.65 -36.70 -17.67
CA ASN A 167 -18.55 -37.48 -18.23
C ASN A 167 -17.32 -37.24 -17.34
N ILE A 168 -16.65 -38.30 -16.87
CA ILE A 168 -15.44 -38.20 -16.03
C ILE A 168 -14.23 -38.18 -16.95
N THR A 169 -13.52 -37.05 -16.99
CA THR A 169 -12.11 -37.00 -17.37
C THR A 169 -11.30 -36.85 -16.08
N LEU A 170 -10.65 -37.93 -15.65
CA LEU A 170 -9.61 -37.88 -14.63
C LEU A 170 -8.43 -37.06 -15.18
N SER A 171 -8.14 -35.90 -14.58
CA SER A 171 -6.84 -35.25 -14.74
C SER A 171 -6.47 -34.46 -13.49
N GLY A 172 -5.27 -34.72 -12.96
CA GLY A 172 -4.51 -33.80 -12.11
C GLY A 172 -4.76 -33.91 -10.60
N SER A 173 -3.69 -34.13 -9.84
CA SER A 173 -3.67 -34.15 -8.37
C SER A 173 -4.09 -32.77 -7.79
N PRO A 174 -4.95 -32.69 -6.76
CA PRO A 174 -5.48 -31.41 -6.23
C PRO A 174 -4.48 -30.57 -5.42
N MET A 175 -3.25 -31.04 -5.27
CA MET A 175 -2.30 -30.45 -4.33
C MET A 175 -1.66 -29.17 -4.89
N GLU A 176 -1.38 -29.10 -6.20
CA GLU A 176 -0.54 -28.02 -6.75
C GLU A 176 -1.28 -26.69 -7.00
N GLU A 177 -2.60 -26.69 -7.16
CA GLU A 177 -3.37 -25.49 -7.52
C GLU A 177 -3.65 -24.55 -6.32
N SER A 178 -3.41 -24.99 -5.09
CA SER A 178 -3.70 -24.20 -3.88
C SER A 178 -2.60 -23.23 -3.47
N PHE A 179 -1.42 -23.30 -4.07
CA PHE A 179 -0.23 -22.61 -3.58
C PHE A 179 -0.03 -21.24 -4.24
N ASN A 180 -0.22 -21.12 -5.56
CA ASN A 180 -0.05 -19.85 -6.30
C ASN A 180 -1.28 -18.92 -6.31
N ASP A 181 -2.22 -19.09 -5.39
CA ASP A 181 -3.50 -18.38 -5.45
C ASP A 181 -3.36 -16.90 -5.04
N PRO A 182 -3.66 -15.92 -5.91
CA PRO A 182 -3.52 -14.50 -5.62
C PRO A 182 -4.26 -14.04 -4.35
N TRP A 183 -5.34 -14.72 -3.95
CA TRP A 183 -6.01 -14.38 -2.69
C TRP A 183 -5.19 -14.76 -1.45
N PHE A 184 -4.36 -15.81 -1.51
CA PHE A 184 -3.54 -16.24 -0.37
C PHE A 184 -2.51 -15.17 0.00
N ILE A 185 -1.83 -14.61 -0.99
CA ILE A 185 -0.88 -13.49 -0.81
C ILE A 185 -1.61 -12.26 -0.24
N GLN A 186 -2.82 -11.98 -0.75
CA GLN A 186 -3.63 -10.86 -0.26
C GLN A 186 -4.08 -11.06 1.20
N THR A 187 -4.55 -12.25 1.58
CA THR A 187 -5.02 -12.54 2.94
C THR A 187 -3.88 -12.50 3.96
N ILE A 188 -2.71 -13.06 3.64
CA ILE A 188 -1.53 -12.99 4.51
C ILE A 188 -1.04 -11.54 4.65
N ALA A 189 -1.07 -10.73 3.58
CA ALA A 189 -0.70 -9.31 3.63
C ALA A 189 -1.70 -8.45 4.45
N THR A 190 -2.94 -8.91 4.62
CA THR A 190 -4.03 -8.17 5.29
C THR A 190 -4.17 -8.52 6.78
N LEU A 191 -3.78 -9.73 7.20
CA LEU A 191 -3.68 -10.15 8.62
C LEU A 191 -2.54 -9.46 9.41
N GLY A 192 -1.94 -8.41 8.83
CA GLY A 192 -0.79 -7.69 9.37
C GLY A 192 -1.10 -6.64 10.44
N ASP A 193 -2.36 -6.32 10.72
CA ASP A 193 -2.75 -5.37 11.77
C ASP A 193 -3.71 -6.02 12.77
N GLY A 194 -3.21 -6.25 13.99
CA GLY A 194 -4.01 -6.37 15.22
C GLY A 194 -4.80 -7.66 15.43
N SER A 195 -4.25 -8.58 16.24
CA SER A 195 -4.93 -9.10 17.44
C SER A 195 -4.03 -10.12 18.14
N ASP A 196 -3.73 -9.85 19.40
CA ASP A 196 -3.26 -10.83 20.36
C ASP A 196 -4.32 -11.92 20.48
N ILE A 197 -4.01 -13.12 20.00
CA ILE A 197 -4.83 -14.30 20.27
C ILE A 197 -4.37 -14.84 21.61
N GLU A 198 -5.06 -14.38 22.66
CA GLU A 198 -5.02 -14.94 24.00
C GLU A 198 -5.56 -16.37 23.94
N PHE A 199 -4.68 -17.36 24.15
CA PHE A 199 -5.09 -18.76 24.27
C PHE A 199 -5.74 -18.95 25.66
N ALA A 200 -7.05 -19.17 25.67
CA ALA A 200 -7.77 -19.56 26.88
C ALA A 200 -7.25 -20.92 27.42
N PRO A 201 -7.02 -21.07 28.74
CA PRO A 201 -6.61 -22.34 29.32
C PRO A 201 -7.79 -23.31 29.40
N LYS A 202 -7.51 -24.59 29.11
CA LYS A 202 -8.42 -25.70 29.38
C LYS A 202 -8.20 -26.19 30.82
N GLU A 203 -9.20 -26.02 31.68
CA GLU A 203 -9.41 -26.86 32.86
C GLU A 203 -10.41 -27.96 32.45
N GLY A 204 -10.24 -29.25 32.71
CA GLY A 204 -9.54 -29.87 33.83
C GLY A 204 -10.59 -30.53 34.72
N ASN A 205 -11.09 -31.71 34.33
CA ASN A 205 -12.01 -32.52 35.14
C ASN A 205 -11.33 -32.90 36.46
N GLY A 206 -11.80 -32.36 37.57
CA GLY A 206 -11.38 -32.69 38.93
C GLY A 206 -12.60 -33.01 39.79
N VAL A 207 -12.61 -34.23 40.31
CA VAL A 207 -13.66 -34.83 41.16
C VAL A 207 -13.74 -34.09 42.49
N ASN A 208 -14.95 -33.67 42.89
CA ASN A 208 -15.23 -33.20 44.25
C ASN A 208 -15.36 -34.40 45.19
N VAL A 209 -14.54 -34.42 46.24
CA VAL A 209 -14.75 -35.20 47.46
C VAL A 209 -14.79 -34.20 48.61
N GLU A 210 -15.93 -34.16 49.30
CA GLU A 210 -16.13 -33.52 50.59
C GLU A 210 -15.24 -34.20 51.66
N ASP A 211 -14.61 -33.42 52.55
CA ASP A 211 -14.67 -33.69 53.99
C ASP A 211 -14.21 -32.48 54.83
N ASP A 212 -14.86 -32.34 55.98
CA ASP A 212 -14.86 -31.31 57.01
C ASP A 212 -13.52 -31.11 57.75
N GLY A 213 -13.36 -29.95 58.40
CA GLY A 213 -12.28 -29.80 59.38
C GLY A 213 -11.96 -28.43 59.97
N HIS A 214 -12.97 -27.79 60.58
CA HIS A 214 -12.92 -26.83 61.71
C HIS A 214 -11.56 -26.45 62.37
N SER A 215 -11.33 -25.14 62.58
CA SER A 215 -11.14 -24.41 63.87
C SER A 215 -9.98 -23.38 63.92
N LYS A 216 -10.34 -22.11 64.27
CA LYS A 216 -9.71 -21.17 65.24
C LYS A 216 -8.32 -20.60 64.91
N ASP A 217 -7.88 -19.41 65.32
CA ASP A 217 -8.34 -18.22 66.06
C ASP A 217 -7.14 -17.24 66.04
N LEU A 218 -7.38 -15.92 66.18
CA LEU A 218 -6.48 -14.86 66.73
C LEU A 218 -5.17 -14.56 65.95
N ASP A 219 -4.74 -13.33 65.66
CA ASP A 219 -4.99 -11.95 66.13
C ASP A 219 -4.94 -10.97 64.94
#